data_AF-A0A6C8H0F4-F1
#
_entry.id   AF-A0A6C8H0F4-F1
#
_cell.length_a   1.000
_cell.length_b   1.000
_cell.length_c   1.000
_cell.angle_alpha   90.00
_cell.angle_beta   90.00
_cell.angle_gamma   90.00
#
_symmetry.space_group_name_H-M   'P 1'
#
loop_
_entity.id
_entity.type
_entity.pdbx_description
1 polymer ?
#
loop_
_entity_poly.entity_id
_entity_poly.type
_entity_poly.pdbx_seq_one_letter_code
_entity_poly.pdbx_strand_id
1 'polypeptide(L)'
;MGSQQAVNVASDATFGGSNGTTVNGKVTNEGTLVFGDSEETGAIFTLNGDLINMGTITSGSSSSTPGNTLYVDGDYTGNGGSLYLNTVLGDDDSATDKLVITGDASGTTDLYINGIGDGAQTTNGIEVVDVGGVSTSDAFELKNEVNASLYTYRLYWNESDNDWYLASKAQSDDDDSGGDDTPPDDSGDITPSDGGDDGGDGGNVTPPDDGGDGGDVTPPNGGGDVAPQYRADIGAYMGNQWMARNLQMQTLYDREGSQYRNADGSVWARFKAGKAESEAVSGNIDMDSNYSQFQLGGDILAWGNGQQSVTVGVMASYINADTDSTGNRGADGSQFTSSANVDGYNLGIYATWFADAQTHSGAYVDSWYQYGFYNNSVESGDAGSESYDSTANAVSLETGYRYDIALSNGNTVSLTPQAQVVWQNYSADSVKDNYGTRIDGQDGDSWTTRLGLRVDGKLYKGSRTVIQPFAEANWLHTSDDVSVSFDDATVKQELPANRAELKVGLQADIDKQWSVRAQVAGQTGSNDFGDLNGSLNLRYNW
;
A
#
# COMPACT_ATOMS: atom_id res chain seq x y z
N MET A 1 29.60 36.87 42.22
CA MET A 1 30.73 35.95 41.97
C MET A 1 30.11 34.63 41.58
N GLY A 2 29.97 34.37 40.27
CA GLY A 2 29.42 33.12 39.75
C GLY A 2 30.43 31.99 39.91
N SER A 3 29.97 30.83 40.36
CA SER A 3 30.80 29.62 40.43
C SER A 3 31.23 29.23 39.01
N GLN A 4 32.53 29.12 38.76
CA GLN A 4 33.11 28.60 37.50
C GLN A 4 33.24 27.07 37.51
N GLN A 5 32.34 26.37 38.22
CA GLN A 5 32.44 24.92 38.38
C GLN A 5 31.72 24.24 37.21
N ALA A 6 32.49 23.55 36.37
CA ALA A 6 31.91 22.65 35.38
C ALA A 6 31.30 21.43 36.10
N VAL A 7 30.19 20.93 35.57
CA VAL A 7 29.55 19.69 36.00
C VAL A 7 29.91 18.58 35.03
N ASN A 8 30.50 17.50 35.54
CA ASN A 8 30.76 16.29 34.75
C ASN A 8 29.83 15.19 35.26
N VAL A 9 28.93 14.74 34.40
CA VAL A 9 28.07 13.58 34.67
C VAL A 9 28.80 12.37 34.12
N ALA A 10 29.38 11.57 35.02
CA ALA A 10 30.11 10.37 34.61
C ALA A 10 29.16 9.30 34.05
N SER A 11 29.71 8.35 33.29
CA SER A 11 28.97 7.14 32.89
C SER A 11 28.31 6.47 34.11
N ASP A 12 27.10 5.93 33.92
CA ASP A 12 26.21 5.38 34.94
C ASP A 12 25.72 6.37 36.03
N ALA A 13 26.12 7.65 35.98
CA ALA A 13 25.58 8.67 36.88
C ALA A 13 24.30 9.30 36.29
N THR A 14 23.35 9.60 37.17
CA THR A 14 22.18 10.40 36.82
C THR A 14 22.31 11.79 37.41
N PHE A 15 22.10 12.80 36.59
CA PHE A 15 22.04 14.21 36.95
C PHE A 15 20.76 14.81 36.39
N GLY A 16 20.15 15.76 37.08
CA GLY A 16 18.91 16.34 36.56
C GLY A 16 18.33 17.41 37.45
N GLY A 17 17.28 18.04 36.92
CA GLY A 17 16.53 19.08 37.60
C GLY A 17 15.12 19.17 37.06
N SER A 18 14.24 19.72 37.89
CA SER A 18 12.84 20.01 37.55
C SER A 18 12.44 21.36 38.15
N ASN A 19 11.23 21.84 37.85
CA ASN A 19 10.59 22.98 38.53
C ASN A 19 11.45 24.26 38.62
N GLY A 20 12.04 24.69 37.50
CA GLY A 20 12.83 25.93 37.42
C GLY A 20 14.24 25.82 38.01
N THR A 21 14.75 24.60 38.21
CA THR A 21 16.12 24.37 38.67
C THR A 21 17.12 25.00 37.70
N THR A 22 18.15 25.68 38.24
CA THR A 22 19.25 26.24 37.44
C THR A 22 20.60 25.72 37.91
N VAL A 23 21.41 25.25 36.97
CA VAL A 23 22.80 24.84 37.16
C VAL A 23 23.69 25.85 36.48
N ASN A 24 24.65 26.43 37.19
CA ASN A 24 25.56 27.42 36.61
C ASN A 24 26.88 26.76 36.21
N GLY A 25 27.32 27.01 34.98
CA GLY A 25 28.56 26.49 34.42
C GLY A 25 28.34 25.40 33.37
N LYS A 26 29.41 25.12 32.62
CA LYS A 26 29.44 24.09 31.57
C LYS A 26 29.08 22.71 32.12
N VAL A 27 28.25 21.97 31.39
CA VAL A 27 27.92 20.57 31.67
C VAL A 27 28.53 19.67 30.60
N THR A 28 29.19 18.59 31.03
CA THR A 28 29.63 17.49 30.16
C THR A 28 28.93 16.22 30.61
N ASN A 29 28.05 15.69 29.76
CA ASN A 29 27.23 14.52 30.06
C ASN A 29 27.79 13.26 29.40
N GLU A 30 28.25 12.30 30.20
CA GLU A 30 28.59 10.92 29.79
C GLU A 30 27.61 9.89 30.39
N GLY A 31 26.70 10.34 31.26
CA GLY A 31 25.71 9.52 31.96
C GLY A 31 24.29 9.83 31.47
N THR A 32 23.35 9.95 32.41
CA THR A 32 21.97 10.33 32.12
C THR A 32 21.66 11.71 32.68
N LEU A 33 21.28 12.65 31.81
CA LEU A 33 20.74 13.94 32.17
C LEU A 33 19.22 13.91 32.08
N VAL A 34 18.53 14.14 33.19
CA VAL A 34 17.07 14.15 33.27
C VAL A 34 16.55 15.58 33.41
N PHE A 35 15.61 15.97 32.56
CA PHE A 35 14.89 17.24 32.68
C PHE A 35 13.40 16.98 32.94
N GLY A 36 12.86 17.56 34.01
CA GLY A 36 11.52 17.23 34.50
C GLY A 36 11.48 16.08 35.51
N ASP A 37 10.30 15.76 36.02
CA ASP A 37 10.02 14.64 36.94
C ASP A 37 8.76 13.90 36.47
N SER A 38 8.61 12.68 36.96
CA SER A 38 7.66 11.64 36.61
C SER A 38 6.18 12.02 36.63
N GLU A 39 5.79 13.08 37.36
CA GLU A 39 4.40 13.55 37.54
C GLU A 39 4.16 14.97 36.97
N GLU A 40 5.18 15.63 36.41
CA GLU A 40 5.11 17.07 36.08
C GLU A 40 5.10 17.33 34.56
N THR A 41 4.32 18.34 34.15
CA THR A 41 4.30 18.90 32.78
C THR A 41 4.69 20.37 32.82
N GLY A 42 5.41 20.86 31.81
CA GLY A 42 5.86 22.26 31.78
C GLY A 42 7.08 22.53 32.66
N ALA A 43 7.79 21.50 33.13
CA ALA A 43 8.98 21.68 33.97
C ALA A 43 10.13 22.23 33.13
N ILE A 44 10.79 23.29 33.62
CA ILE A 44 11.99 23.86 33.00
C ILE A 44 13.21 23.48 33.83
N PHE A 45 14.23 22.92 33.19
CA PHE A 45 15.57 22.74 33.74
C PHE A 45 16.58 23.59 32.97
N THR A 46 17.25 24.52 33.66
CA THR A 46 18.17 25.46 33.02
C THR A 46 19.63 25.12 33.31
N LEU A 47 20.43 25.00 32.25
CA LEU A 47 21.88 24.99 32.29
C LEU A 47 22.38 26.36 31.86
N ASN A 48 22.94 27.14 32.79
CA ASN A 48 23.55 28.44 32.52
C ASN A 48 25.01 28.25 32.10
N GLY A 49 25.20 27.82 30.86
CA GLY A 49 26.48 27.52 30.22
C GLY A 49 26.39 26.37 29.22
N ASP A 50 27.48 26.10 28.50
CA ASP A 50 27.52 25.12 27.42
C ASP A 50 27.17 23.70 27.89
N LEU A 51 26.56 22.91 26.99
CA LEU A 51 26.28 21.49 27.19
C LEU A 51 27.00 20.64 26.12
N ILE A 52 27.85 19.72 26.56
CA ILE A 52 28.38 18.64 25.72
C ILE A 52 27.64 17.35 26.08
N ASN A 53 27.03 16.69 25.10
CA ASN A 53 26.29 15.45 25.29
C ASN A 53 26.97 14.25 24.61
N MET A 54 27.48 13.32 25.42
CA MET A 54 27.98 12.00 25.01
C MET A 54 27.15 10.85 25.60
N GLY A 55 26.21 11.16 26.50
CA GLY A 55 25.35 10.22 27.20
C GLY A 55 23.90 10.35 26.75
N THR A 56 22.97 10.08 27.66
CA THR A 56 21.53 10.19 27.41
C THR A 56 20.99 11.46 28.03
N ILE A 57 20.17 12.20 27.28
CA ILE A 57 19.27 13.24 27.79
C ILE A 57 17.85 12.69 27.67
N THR A 58 17.07 12.75 28.74
CA THR A 58 15.71 12.22 28.73
C THR A 58 14.76 13.08 29.56
N SER A 59 13.53 13.25 29.08
CA SER A 59 12.47 13.85 29.87
C SER A 59 12.08 12.92 31.02
N GLY A 60 11.97 13.46 32.23
CA GLY A 60 11.72 12.67 33.44
C GLY A 60 10.30 12.12 33.60
N SER A 61 9.38 12.31 32.63
CA SER A 61 7.96 11.97 32.81
C SER A 61 7.70 10.46 32.68
N SER A 62 7.08 9.86 33.71
CA SER A 62 6.75 8.42 33.74
C SER A 62 5.41 8.11 33.07
N SER A 63 4.59 9.14 32.88
CA SER A 63 3.30 9.12 32.20
C SER A 63 3.40 9.45 30.71
N SER A 64 4.61 9.63 30.17
CA SER A 64 4.86 10.09 28.80
C SER A 64 4.14 11.40 28.46
N THR A 65 3.83 12.23 29.47
CA THR A 65 3.13 13.51 29.28
C THR A 65 4.13 14.54 28.74
N PRO A 66 3.92 15.10 27.54
CA PRO A 66 4.82 16.08 26.94
C PRO A 66 4.71 17.46 27.57
N GLY A 67 5.79 18.25 27.47
CA GLY A 67 5.79 19.68 27.75
C GLY A 67 6.97 20.18 28.60
N ASN A 68 7.91 19.31 28.94
CA ASN A 68 9.10 19.68 29.70
C ASN A 68 10.15 20.34 28.80
N THR A 69 10.95 21.24 29.36
CA THR A 69 11.99 21.97 28.61
C THR A 69 13.34 21.84 29.28
N LEU A 70 14.34 21.38 28.51
CA LEU A 70 15.75 21.57 28.85
C LEU A 70 16.22 22.87 28.19
N TYR A 71 16.63 23.84 29.00
CA TYR A 71 17.07 25.15 28.54
C TYR A 71 18.59 25.30 28.72
N VAL A 72 19.33 25.43 27.62
CA VAL A 72 20.77 25.62 27.57
C VAL A 72 21.06 27.08 27.22
N ASP A 73 21.42 27.87 28.23
CA ASP A 73 21.86 29.27 28.09
C ASP A 73 23.37 29.29 27.73
N GLY A 74 23.68 28.77 26.54
CA GLY A 74 25.02 28.53 26.01
C GLY A 74 25.01 27.69 24.73
N ASP A 75 26.17 27.20 24.30
CA ASP A 75 26.29 26.35 23.12
C ASP A 75 25.98 24.87 23.45
N TYR A 76 25.39 24.16 22.48
CA TYR A 76 25.16 22.71 22.55
C TYR A 76 26.09 21.98 21.57
N THR A 77 26.76 20.94 22.07
CA THR A 77 27.55 20.04 21.23
C THR A 77 27.16 18.60 21.48
N GLY A 78 26.53 17.98 20.47
CA GLY A 78 26.32 16.54 20.42
C GLY A 78 27.62 15.81 20.07
N ASN A 79 27.92 14.72 20.75
CA ASN A 79 29.05 13.86 20.42
C ASN A 79 28.65 12.39 20.53
N GLY A 80 27.61 12.02 19.77
CA GLY A 80 27.04 10.67 19.71
C GLY A 80 26.14 10.30 20.90
N GLY A 81 25.72 11.29 21.69
CA GLY A 81 24.74 11.09 22.76
C GLY A 81 23.30 11.01 22.21
N SER A 82 22.36 10.58 23.04
CA SER A 82 20.93 10.47 22.68
C SER A 82 20.08 11.53 23.39
N LEU A 83 18.98 11.92 22.77
CA LEU A 83 17.94 12.79 23.30
C LEU A 83 16.58 12.09 23.17
N TYR A 84 15.85 11.95 24.27
CA TYR A 84 14.52 11.34 24.31
C TYR A 84 13.46 12.39 24.70
N LEU A 85 12.51 12.63 23.80
CA LEU A 85 11.41 13.58 23.99
C LEU A 85 10.07 12.84 23.94
N ASN A 86 9.12 13.23 24.79
CA ASN A 86 7.72 12.85 24.61
C ASN A 86 7.02 13.92 23.78
N THR A 87 6.16 13.51 22.85
CA THR A 87 5.47 14.42 21.93
C THR A 87 4.04 13.95 21.70
N VAL A 88 3.08 14.87 21.74
CA VAL A 88 1.73 14.59 21.21
C VAL A 88 1.83 14.63 19.68
N LEU A 89 1.47 13.54 19.02
CA LEU A 89 1.42 13.44 17.57
C LEU A 89 0.10 14.01 17.07
N GLY A 90 0.10 15.32 16.84
CA GLY A 90 -1.02 16.10 16.31
C GLY A 90 -0.54 17.14 15.30
N ASP A 91 -1.15 18.33 15.33
CA ASP A 91 -0.79 19.47 14.48
C ASP A 91 0.40 20.26 15.04
N ASP A 92 0.75 21.37 14.39
CA ASP A 92 1.89 22.24 14.75
C ASP A 92 1.89 22.71 16.21
N ASP A 93 0.71 22.85 16.84
CA ASP A 93 0.56 23.36 18.21
C ASP A 93 0.64 22.24 19.28
N SER A 94 0.97 21.02 18.87
CA SER A 94 1.03 19.86 19.75
C SER A 94 2.05 20.03 20.88
N ALA A 95 1.65 19.62 22.08
CA ALA A 95 2.55 19.63 23.23
C ALA A 95 3.74 18.69 23.01
N THR A 96 4.95 19.20 23.21
CA THR A 96 6.19 18.42 23.12
C THR A 96 7.14 18.76 24.24
N ASP A 97 7.92 17.78 24.68
CA ASP A 97 9.18 18.07 25.34
C ASP A 97 10.12 18.78 24.36
N LYS A 98 10.90 19.75 24.85
CA LYS A 98 11.72 20.63 24.00
C LYS A 98 13.13 20.82 24.55
N LEU A 99 14.11 20.84 23.64
CA LEU A 99 15.46 21.34 23.92
C LEU A 99 15.56 22.77 23.39
N VAL A 100 15.85 23.73 24.26
CA VAL A 100 16.06 25.14 23.88
C VAL A 100 17.51 25.50 24.09
N ILE A 101 18.16 26.04 23.06
CA ILE A 101 19.59 26.39 23.03
C ILE A 101 19.69 27.87 22.64
N THR A 102 20.27 28.70 23.49
CA THR A 102 20.41 30.14 23.16
C THR A 102 21.62 30.44 22.29
N GLY A 103 22.60 29.54 22.26
CA GLY A 103 23.83 29.62 21.45
C GLY A 103 23.77 28.74 20.20
N ASP A 104 24.93 28.27 19.76
CA ASP A 104 25.05 27.41 18.58
C ASP A 104 24.79 25.93 18.91
N ALA A 105 24.24 25.18 17.95
CA ALA A 105 24.06 23.73 18.01
C ALA A 105 24.94 23.03 16.96
N SER A 106 25.76 22.07 17.39
CA SER A 106 26.69 21.37 16.50
C SER A 106 26.98 19.94 16.93
N GLY A 107 27.65 19.18 16.06
CA GLY A 107 28.03 17.79 16.31
C GLY A 107 26.93 16.83 15.91
N THR A 108 26.72 15.73 16.64
CA THR A 108 25.66 14.76 16.35
C THR A 108 24.95 14.27 17.61
N THR A 109 23.61 14.16 17.52
CA THR A 109 22.73 13.66 18.58
C THR A 109 21.67 12.74 18.00
N ASP A 110 21.54 11.55 18.57
CA ASP A 110 20.47 10.61 18.21
C ASP A 110 19.17 11.04 18.92
N LEU A 111 18.21 11.57 18.17
CA LEU A 111 16.90 11.95 18.67
C LEU A 111 15.94 10.74 18.64
N TYR A 112 15.23 10.54 19.74
CA TYR A 112 14.14 9.58 19.86
C TYR A 112 12.87 10.28 20.33
N ILE A 113 11.76 9.99 19.66
CA ILE A 113 10.44 10.52 20.01
C ILE A 113 9.58 9.39 20.57
N ASN A 114 9.09 9.59 21.79
CA ASN A 114 8.01 8.80 22.35
C ASN A 114 6.67 9.51 22.07
N GLY A 115 6.02 9.10 20.98
CA GLY A 115 4.79 9.70 20.50
C GLY A 115 3.54 9.20 21.23
N ILE A 116 2.59 10.10 21.49
CA ILE A 116 1.24 9.78 21.97
C ILE A 116 0.18 10.53 21.16
N GLY A 117 -1.04 10.01 21.06
CA GLY A 117 -2.16 10.68 20.38
C GLY A 117 -2.55 10.02 19.06
N ASP A 118 -3.50 10.65 18.37
CA ASP A 118 -4.25 10.03 17.27
C ASP A 118 -3.71 10.42 15.87
N GLY A 119 -2.68 11.26 15.79
CA GLY A 119 -2.10 11.72 14.53
C GLY A 119 -2.90 12.86 13.87
N ALA A 120 -2.20 13.80 13.27
CA ALA A 120 -2.76 14.83 12.40
C ALA A 120 -1.72 15.35 11.41
N GLN A 121 -2.17 16.01 10.35
CA GLN A 121 -1.29 16.70 9.42
C GLN A 121 -0.70 17.96 10.06
N THR A 122 0.61 18.12 9.98
CA THR A 122 1.33 19.37 10.31
C THR A 122 1.51 20.24 9.07
N THR A 123 1.59 21.55 9.25
CA THR A 123 1.97 22.52 8.19
C THR A 123 3.44 22.92 8.33
N ASN A 124 3.81 23.42 9.51
CA ASN A 124 5.19 23.76 9.85
C ASN A 124 5.88 22.61 10.58
N GLY A 125 5.13 21.79 11.32
CA GLY A 125 5.71 20.75 12.18
C GLY A 125 5.76 21.19 13.64
N ILE A 126 5.95 20.20 14.50
CA ILE A 126 6.03 20.35 15.95
C ILE A 126 7.49 20.67 16.30
N GLU A 127 7.75 21.87 16.79
CA GLU A 127 9.11 22.34 17.12
C GLU A 127 9.67 21.57 18.33
N VAL A 128 10.70 20.75 18.12
CA VAL A 128 11.30 19.89 19.16
C VAL A 128 12.65 20.40 19.65
N VAL A 129 13.37 21.19 18.84
CA VAL A 129 14.60 21.89 19.22
C VAL A 129 14.55 23.33 18.73
N ASP A 130 14.72 24.27 19.66
CA ASP A 130 14.84 25.72 19.45
C ASP A 130 16.33 26.10 19.53
N VAL A 131 16.88 26.72 18.48
CA VAL A 131 18.27 27.14 18.40
C VAL A 131 18.34 28.64 18.09
N GLY A 132 18.69 29.43 19.11
CA GLY A 132 18.85 30.88 18.97
C GLY A 132 20.09 31.32 18.18
N GLY A 133 21.09 30.43 18.00
CA GLY A 133 22.29 30.64 17.20
C GLY A 133 22.25 29.92 15.86
N VAL A 134 23.38 29.37 15.43
CA VAL A 134 23.47 28.53 14.21
C VAL A 134 23.33 27.06 14.60
N SER A 135 22.48 26.31 13.88
CA SER A 135 22.49 24.84 13.94
C SER A 135 23.19 24.28 12.71
N THR A 136 24.09 23.30 12.89
CA THR A 136 24.54 22.48 11.76
C THR A 136 23.44 21.51 11.37
N SER A 137 23.32 21.17 10.08
CA SER A 137 22.27 20.29 9.54
C SER A 137 22.38 18.82 9.98
N ASP A 138 23.42 18.46 10.73
CA ASP A 138 23.71 17.13 11.28
C ASP A 138 23.65 17.08 12.81
N ALA A 139 23.30 18.19 13.47
CA ALA A 139 23.25 18.30 14.93
C ALA A 139 22.31 17.28 15.58
N PHE A 140 21.23 16.92 14.90
CA PHE A 140 20.21 15.98 15.35
C PHE A 140 19.78 15.03 14.22
N GLU A 141 19.55 13.77 14.55
CA GLU A 141 19.05 12.76 13.62
C GLU A 141 18.00 11.90 14.32
N LEU A 142 16.80 11.78 13.73
CA LEU A 142 15.74 10.93 14.28
C LEU A 142 16.08 9.45 14.06
N LYS A 143 16.11 8.67 15.14
CA LYS A 143 16.55 7.26 15.14
C LYS A 143 15.43 6.24 15.33
N ASN A 144 14.18 6.68 15.42
CA ASN A 144 13.02 5.79 15.39
C ASN A 144 11.94 6.34 14.46
N GLU A 145 11.21 5.44 13.80
CA GLU A 145 10.01 5.80 13.06
C GLU A 145 8.90 6.23 14.05
N VAL A 146 8.17 7.29 13.68
CA VAL A 146 7.16 7.93 14.53
C VAL A 146 5.85 7.97 13.76
N ASN A 147 4.97 7.01 14.03
CA ASN A 147 3.71 6.86 13.32
C ASN A 147 2.52 7.06 14.27
N ALA A 148 1.46 7.68 13.76
CA ALA A 148 0.15 7.75 14.43
C ALA A 148 -0.96 7.80 13.39
N SER A 149 -1.98 6.96 13.57
CA SER A 149 -3.04 6.72 12.58
C SER A 149 -2.43 6.55 11.18
N LEU A 150 -2.78 7.41 10.20
CA LEU A 150 -2.31 7.37 8.82
C LEU A 150 -0.95 8.05 8.58
N TYR A 151 -0.42 8.76 9.56
CA TYR A 151 0.67 9.72 9.36
C TYR A 151 2.01 9.17 9.88
N THR A 152 3.06 9.50 9.15
CA THR A 152 4.44 9.37 9.61
C THR A 152 5.02 10.74 9.88
N TYR A 153 5.60 10.93 11.06
CA TYR A 153 6.25 12.15 11.50
C TYR A 153 7.77 12.04 11.32
N ARG A 154 8.36 13.02 10.64
CA ARG A 154 9.79 13.05 10.32
C ARG A 154 10.46 14.29 10.87
N LEU A 155 11.70 14.15 11.31
CA LEU A 155 12.50 15.27 11.75
C LEU A 155 13.08 16.00 10.54
N TYR A 156 12.89 17.32 10.48
CA TYR A 156 13.56 18.16 9.50
C TYR A 156 14.13 19.42 10.17
N TRP A 157 15.19 19.94 9.57
CA TRP A 157 15.84 21.19 9.96
C TRP A 157 15.33 22.32 9.06
N ASN A 158 14.85 23.40 9.66
CA ASN A 158 14.44 24.58 8.91
C ASN A 158 15.60 25.59 8.84
N GLU A 159 16.17 25.78 7.65
CA GLU A 159 17.33 26.67 7.45
C GLU A 159 17.02 28.14 7.77
N SER A 160 15.74 28.54 7.74
CA SER A 160 15.35 29.95 7.89
C SER A 160 15.39 30.45 9.34
N ASP A 161 15.09 29.57 10.30
CA ASP A 161 15.11 29.86 11.75
C ASP A 161 16.23 29.09 12.48
N ASN A 162 16.79 28.03 11.89
CA ASN A 162 17.77 27.08 12.45
C ASN A 162 17.16 26.05 13.43
N ASP A 163 15.84 25.97 13.51
CA ASP A 163 15.13 25.09 14.44
C ASP A 163 14.86 23.72 13.82
N TRP A 164 14.52 22.76 14.68
CA TRP A 164 14.20 21.39 14.27
C TRP A 164 12.77 21.03 14.62
N TYR A 165 12.09 20.47 13.62
CA TYR A 165 10.66 20.21 13.66
C TYR A 165 10.37 18.75 13.33
N LEU A 166 9.39 18.19 14.05
CA LEU A 166 8.79 16.91 13.74
C LEU A 166 7.53 17.14 12.90
N ALA A 167 7.51 16.69 11.64
CA ALA A 167 6.45 17.01 10.69
C ALA A 167 5.87 15.79 9.98
N SER A 168 4.55 15.77 9.83
CA SER A 168 3.76 14.81 9.04
C SER A 168 3.38 15.37 7.67
N LYS A 169 4.26 16.18 7.07
CA LYS A 169 4.12 16.71 5.71
C LYS A 169 5.10 16.05 4.75
N ALA A 170 4.65 15.87 3.51
CA ALA A 170 5.49 15.50 2.41
C ALA A 170 6.47 16.63 2.07
N GLN A 171 7.57 16.29 1.39
CA GLN A 171 8.43 17.28 0.76
C GLN A 171 7.63 18.04 -0.32
N SER A 172 7.81 19.36 -0.41
CA SER A 172 7.29 20.15 -1.52
C SER A 172 8.00 19.77 -2.82
N ASP A 173 7.23 19.56 -3.90
CA ASP A 173 7.76 19.34 -5.25
C ASP A 173 8.58 20.55 -5.76
N ASP A 174 8.37 21.74 -5.20
CA ASP A 174 9.10 22.97 -5.54
C ASP A 174 10.58 22.97 -5.08
N ASP A 175 10.97 22.03 -4.22
CA ASP A 175 12.35 21.91 -3.73
C ASP A 175 13.26 21.04 -4.63
N ASP A 176 12.80 20.66 -5.84
CA ASP A 176 13.65 20.06 -6.90
C ASP A 176 14.64 21.08 -7.52
N SER A 177 15.05 22.08 -6.74
CA SER A 177 16.21 22.94 -7.02
C SER A 177 17.51 22.24 -6.58
N GLY A 178 17.63 20.94 -6.86
CA GLY A 178 18.91 20.29 -7.02
C GLY A 178 19.55 20.86 -8.28
N GLY A 179 20.57 21.71 -8.13
CA GLY A 179 21.27 22.37 -9.22
C GLY A 179 21.79 21.37 -10.27
N ASP A 180 21.02 21.18 -11.33
CA ASP A 180 21.50 20.58 -12.56
C ASP A 180 22.02 21.71 -13.46
N ASP A 181 23.36 21.84 -13.50
CA ASP A 181 24.10 22.69 -14.43
C ASP A 181 23.81 22.23 -15.87
N THR A 182 22.67 22.65 -16.42
CA THR A 182 22.44 22.59 -17.85
C THR A 182 23.24 23.73 -18.51
N PRO A 183 24.17 23.42 -19.44
CA PRO A 183 24.92 24.46 -20.13
C PRO A 183 23.99 25.25 -21.05
N PRO A 184 24.24 26.56 -21.26
CA PRO A 184 23.33 27.42 -22.01
C PRO A 184 23.31 26.98 -23.47
N ASP A 185 22.17 26.44 -23.93
CA ASP A 185 21.92 26.27 -25.35
C ASP A 185 21.41 27.58 -25.96
N ASP A 186 21.86 27.76 -27.18
CA ASP A 186 22.01 28.98 -27.92
C ASP A 186 20.68 29.48 -28.48
N SER A 187 20.63 30.79 -28.60
CA SER A 187 19.57 31.60 -29.17
C SER A 187 19.09 31.15 -30.55
N GLY A 188 17.76 31.09 -30.74
CA GLY A 188 17.16 31.23 -32.07
C GLY A 188 15.71 30.75 -32.23
N ASP A 189 14.77 31.72 -32.26
CA ASP A 189 13.76 31.91 -33.32
C ASP A 189 12.27 32.09 -32.86
N ILE A 190 11.87 33.38 -32.80
CA ILE A 190 10.68 34.07 -33.36
C ILE A 190 9.23 33.55 -33.07
N THR A 191 8.55 34.29 -32.15
CA THR A 191 7.19 34.94 -32.10
C THR A 191 6.00 34.50 -33.01
N PRO A 192 4.71 34.88 -32.75
CA PRO A 192 4.17 35.83 -31.73
C PRO A 192 2.87 35.43 -30.97
N SER A 193 2.70 36.16 -29.85
CA SER A 193 1.47 36.49 -29.11
C SER A 193 0.21 36.70 -29.95
N ASP A 194 -0.92 36.20 -29.47
CA ASP A 194 -2.24 36.78 -29.74
C ASP A 194 -3.01 36.97 -28.42
N GLY A 195 -3.54 38.17 -28.25
CA GLY A 195 -4.25 38.61 -27.06
C GLY A 195 -5.75 38.38 -27.19
N GLY A 196 -6.41 38.22 -26.05
CA GLY A 196 -7.86 38.13 -25.97
C GLY A 196 -8.32 38.29 -24.53
N ASP A 197 -8.56 39.54 -24.15
CA ASP A 197 -9.25 39.99 -22.95
C ASP A 197 -10.77 39.87 -23.19
N ASP A 198 -11.53 39.33 -22.22
CA ASP A 198 -12.93 39.70 -21.95
C ASP A 198 -13.44 38.93 -20.71
N GLY A 199 -13.85 39.70 -19.68
CA GLY A 199 -14.31 39.19 -18.40
C GLY A 199 -15.81 39.01 -18.24
N GLY A 200 -16.20 38.53 -17.05
CA GLY A 200 -17.37 39.04 -16.32
C GLY A 200 -18.65 38.20 -16.27
N ASP A 201 -18.76 37.43 -15.18
CA ASP A 201 -19.92 37.31 -14.26
C ASP A 201 -21.17 36.50 -14.63
N GLY A 202 -21.71 35.79 -13.64
CA GLY A 202 -22.99 35.09 -13.73
C GLY A 202 -23.18 33.89 -12.78
N GLY A 203 -23.19 34.14 -11.47
CA GLY A 203 -23.53 33.12 -10.47
C GLY A 203 -24.96 32.57 -10.61
N ASN A 204 -25.13 31.28 -10.32
CA ASN A 204 -26.44 30.69 -10.06
C ASN A 204 -26.36 29.76 -8.85
N VAL A 205 -27.27 30.00 -7.90
CA VAL A 205 -27.46 29.31 -6.62
C VAL A 205 -28.64 28.35 -6.73
N THR A 206 -28.50 27.15 -6.17
CA THR A 206 -29.61 26.23 -5.81
C THR A 206 -29.30 25.59 -4.45
N PRO A 207 -30.20 25.63 -3.45
CA PRO A 207 -30.01 25.02 -2.12
C PRO A 207 -30.92 23.78 -1.93
N PRO A 208 -30.94 23.13 -0.74
CA PRO A 208 -30.13 21.97 -0.32
C PRO A 208 -30.98 20.68 -0.19
N ASP A 209 -30.35 19.50 -0.07
CA ASP A 209 -30.98 18.41 0.70
C ASP A 209 -29.94 17.41 1.25
N ASP A 210 -30.23 17.00 2.49
CA ASP A 210 -29.39 16.29 3.43
C ASP A 210 -29.39 14.77 3.23
N GLY A 211 -28.25 14.14 3.52
CA GLY A 211 -28.14 12.70 3.68
C GLY A 211 -26.72 12.33 4.08
N GLY A 212 -26.48 12.22 5.39
CA GLY A 212 -25.17 11.89 5.94
C GLY A 212 -24.75 10.46 5.64
N ASP A 213 -23.46 10.30 5.36
CA ASP A 213 -22.66 9.11 5.66
C ASP A 213 -21.19 9.52 5.76
N GLY A 214 -20.41 8.75 6.53
CA GLY A 214 -19.07 9.08 7.03
C GLY A 214 -18.12 9.67 6.00
N GLY A 215 -17.45 10.75 6.41
CA GLY A 215 -16.62 11.57 5.53
C GLY A 215 -15.54 10.77 4.82
N ASP A 216 -15.57 10.80 3.49
CA ASP A 216 -14.35 10.78 2.70
C ASP A 216 -13.46 11.90 3.24
N VAL A 217 -12.25 11.55 3.68
CA VAL A 217 -11.16 12.52 3.76
C VAL A 217 -10.78 12.89 2.33
N THR A 218 -11.55 13.81 1.76
CA THR A 218 -10.99 14.74 0.78
C THR A 218 -10.05 15.67 1.55
N PRO A 219 -8.77 15.81 1.16
CA PRO A 219 -7.83 16.68 1.86
C PRO A 219 -8.43 18.08 2.02
N PRO A 220 -8.34 18.71 3.20
CA PRO A 220 -8.81 20.07 3.37
C PRO A 220 -8.05 20.97 2.41
N ASN A 221 -8.75 21.51 1.41
CA ASN A 221 -8.21 22.59 0.57
C ASN A 221 -8.20 23.87 1.41
N GLY A 222 -7.13 24.03 2.19
CA GLY A 222 -7.01 25.05 3.23
C GLY A 222 -5.57 25.48 3.46
N GLY A 223 -5.01 26.23 2.51
CA GLY A 223 -3.93 27.19 2.78
C GLY A 223 -2.59 26.59 3.18
N GLY A 224 -1.95 25.89 2.24
CA GLY A 224 -0.58 25.38 2.30
C GLY A 224 -0.48 24.12 1.45
N ASP A 225 0.06 24.23 0.23
CA ASP A 225 0.15 23.18 -0.79
C ASP A 225 1.15 22.05 -0.41
N VAL A 226 0.92 21.33 0.68
CA VAL A 226 1.75 20.17 1.05
C VAL A 226 0.88 18.96 1.36
N ALA A 227 1.11 17.88 0.62
CA ALA A 227 0.49 16.59 0.89
C ALA A 227 0.92 16.07 2.28
N PRO A 228 0.08 15.32 2.99
CA PRO A 228 0.52 14.66 4.22
C PRO A 228 1.59 13.60 3.94
N GLN A 229 2.50 13.39 4.88
CA GLN A 229 3.37 12.22 4.86
C GLN A 229 2.60 11.00 5.36
N TYR A 230 2.37 10.04 4.47
CA TYR A 230 1.65 8.81 4.80
C TYR A 230 2.59 7.68 5.18
N ARG A 231 2.04 6.74 5.94
CA ARG A 231 2.74 5.51 6.30
C ARG A 231 2.83 4.57 5.11
N ALA A 232 4.00 3.98 4.90
CA ALA A 232 4.21 3.02 3.81
C ALA A 232 3.41 1.72 4.03
N ASP A 233 3.16 1.33 5.28
CA ASP A 233 2.47 0.07 5.60
C ASP A 233 0.97 0.05 5.28
N ILE A 234 0.35 1.21 5.02
CA ILE A 234 -1.00 1.29 4.42
C ILE A 234 -1.09 0.43 3.15
N GLY A 235 -0.12 0.57 2.24
CA GLY A 235 -0.08 -0.22 1.01
C GLY A 235 0.19 -1.70 1.26
N ALA A 236 0.92 -2.06 2.32
CA ALA A 236 1.17 -3.46 2.68
C ALA A 236 -0.12 -4.18 3.08
N TYR A 237 -0.94 -3.57 3.96
CA TYR A 237 -2.25 -4.13 4.33
C TYR A 237 -3.21 -4.24 3.13
N MET A 238 -3.28 -3.20 2.29
CA MET A 238 -4.10 -3.21 1.07
C MET A 238 -3.65 -4.27 0.07
N GLY A 239 -2.33 -4.47 -0.07
CA GLY A 239 -1.72 -5.46 -0.97
C GLY A 239 -2.17 -6.88 -0.64
N ASN A 240 -2.12 -7.25 0.64
CA ASN A 240 -2.58 -8.55 1.13
C ASN A 240 -4.06 -8.80 0.77
N GLN A 241 -4.93 -7.82 1.06
CA GLN A 241 -6.36 -7.92 0.75
C GLN A 241 -6.62 -8.03 -0.76
N TRP A 242 -5.94 -7.21 -1.56
CA TRP A 242 -6.09 -7.23 -3.01
C TRP A 242 -5.60 -8.55 -3.63
N MET A 243 -4.45 -9.06 -3.20
CA MET A 243 -3.88 -10.34 -3.66
C MET A 243 -4.79 -11.52 -3.36
N ALA A 244 -5.32 -11.60 -2.13
CA ALA A 244 -6.28 -12.64 -1.76
C ALA A 244 -7.49 -12.67 -2.70
N ARG A 245 -8.08 -11.50 -2.98
CA ARG A 245 -9.26 -11.36 -3.86
C ARG A 245 -8.92 -11.60 -5.33
N ASN A 246 -7.84 -11.00 -5.85
CA ASN A 246 -7.45 -11.12 -7.26
C ASN A 246 -7.11 -12.58 -7.63
N LEU A 247 -6.47 -13.32 -6.74
CA LEU A 247 -6.10 -14.71 -7.01
C LEU A 247 -7.27 -15.70 -6.88
N GLN A 248 -8.43 -15.31 -6.37
CA GLN A 248 -9.65 -16.12 -6.47
C GLN A 248 -10.28 -16.08 -7.87
N MET A 249 -9.98 -15.05 -8.67
CA MET A 249 -10.63 -14.81 -9.96
C MET A 249 -10.27 -15.85 -11.02
N GLN A 250 -11.30 -16.43 -11.66
CA GLN A 250 -11.14 -17.35 -12.78
C GLN A 250 -12.35 -17.33 -13.72
N THR A 251 -12.11 -17.67 -14.99
CA THR A 251 -13.16 -17.86 -16.01
C THR A 251 -13.35 -19.34 -16.34
N LEU A 252 -14.45 -19.66 -17.02
CA LEU A 252 -14.65 -21.00 -17.60
C LEU A 252 -13.42 -21.46 -18.38
N TYR A 253 -12.90 -20.62 -19.29
CA TYR A 253 -11.79 -21.04 -20.16
C TYR A 253 -10.46 -21.17 -19.44
N ASP A 254 -10.28 -20.52 -18.28
CA ASP A 254 -9.13 -20.75 -17.40
C ASP A 254 -9.14 -22.16 -16.79
N ARG A 255 -10.31 -22.80 -16.69
CA ARG A 255 -10.48 -24.16 -16.18
C ARG A 255 -10.66 -25.21 -17.28
N GLU A 256 -11.52 -24.93 -18.26
CA GLU A 256 -12.18 -25.88 -19.18
C GLU A 256 -11.32 -26.32 -20.38
N GLY A 257 -10.03 -25.93 -20.49
CA GLY A 257 -9.21 -26.16 -21.70
C GLY A 257 -9.44 -27.50 -22.44
N SER A 258 -9.56 -27.46 -23.78
CA SER A 258 -9.97 -28.52 -24.74
C SER A 258 -11.46 -28.85 -24.86
N GLN A 259 -11.92 -28.98 -26.11
CA GLN A 259 -13.31 -29.28 -26.49
C GLN A 259 -13.58 -30.76 -26.76
N TYR A 260 -12.57 -31.62 -26.62
CA TYR A 260 -12.75 -33.07 -26.69
C TYR A 260 -12.89 -33.63 -25.28
N ARG A 261 -14.13 -33.84 -24.81
CA ARG A 261 -14.39 -34.67 -23.64
C ARG A 261 -14.87 -36.05 -24.06
N ASN A 262 -14.30 -37.09 -23.45
CA ASN A 262 -14.97 -38.37 -23.28
C ASN A 262 -15.98 -38.25 -22.13
N ALA A 263 -16.94 -39.16 -22.07
CA ALA A 263 -18.19 -39.00 -21.30
C ALA A 263 -18.04 -39.02 -19.76
N ASP A 264 -16.86 -39.31 -19.20
CA ASP A 264 -16.75 -39.76 -17.81
C ASP A 264 -16.08 -38.75 -16.84
N GLY A 265 -15.26 -37.80 -17.31
CA GLY A 265 -14.73 -36.70 -16.48
C GLY A 265 -13.31 -36.21 -16.85
N SER A 266 -12.84 -35.18 -16.15
CA SER A 266 -11.49 -34.63 -16.30
C SER A 266 -10.87 -34.19 -14.97
N VAL A 267 -9.54 -34.19 -14.93
CA VAL A 267 -8.72 -33.57 -13.89
C VAL A 267 -7.84 -32.53 -14.54
N TRP A 268 -7.65 -31.40 -13.88
CA TRP A 268 -6.85 -30.30 -14.38
C TRP A 268 -6.00 -29.70 -13.28
N ALA A 269 -4.87 -29.13 -13.70
CA ALA A 269 -4.00 -28.33 -12.86
C ALA A 269 -3.61 -27.05 -13.60
N ARG A 270 -3.42 -25.97 -12.86
CA ARG A 270 -3.00 -24.67 -13.39
C ARG A 270 -1.96 -24.07 -12.47
N PHE A 271 -0.88 -23.58 -13.06
CA PHE A 271 0.07 -22.71 -12.39
C PHE A 271 -0.05 -21.31 -13.00
N LYS A 272 -0.23 -20.28 -12.16
CA LYS A 272 -0.27 -18.86 -12.54
C LYS A 272 0.82 -18.14 -11.75
N ALA A 273 1.56 -17.26 -12.40
CA ALA A 273 2.49 -16.35 -11.72
C ALA A 273 2.54 -15.03 -12.48
N GLY A 274 2.78 -13.94 -11.76
CA GLY A 274 2.78 -12.61 -12.35
C GLY A 274 3.28 -11.54 -11.41
N LYS A 275 3.26 -10.32 -11.93
CA LYS A 275 3.52 -9.10 -11.21
C LYS A 275 2.36 -8.13 -11.39
N ALA A 276 2.13 -7.28 -10.41
CA ALA A 276 1.15 -6.23 -10.52
C ALA A 276 1.57 -4.97 -9.75
N GLU A 277 1.13 -3.84 -10.27
CA GLU A 277 1.53 -2.49 -9.87
C GLU A 277 0.23 -1.71 -9.64
N SER A 278 0.14 -0.99 -8.51
CA SER A 278 -1.02 -0.18 -8.14
C SER A 278 -0.64 0.92 -7.16
N GLU A 279 -1.52 1.91 -6.99
CA GLU A 279 -1.33 3.01 -6.04
C GLU A 279 -2.43 3.05 -4.96
N ALA A 280 -2.14 3.77 -3.88
CA ALA A 280 -3.11 4.12 -2.85
C ALA A 280 -2.92 5.57 -2.38
N VAL A 281 -3.95 6.11 -1.72
CA VAL A 281 -3.91 7.45 -1.10
C VAL A 281 -3.55 8.55 -2.11
N SER A 282 -4.22 8.57 -3.26
CA SER A 282 -4.04 9.56 -4.32
C SER A 282 -2.61 9.67 -4.82
N GLY A 283 -2.01 8.52 -5.14
CA GLY A 283 -0.65 8.39 -5.64
C GLY A 283 0.45 8.64 -4.60
N ASN A 284 0.12 8.76 -3.31
CA ASN A 284 1.15 8.94 -2.27
C ASN A 284 1.75 7.62 -1.78
N ILE A 285 1.22 6.48 -2.24
CA ILE A 285 1.72 5.15 -1.90
C ILE A 285 1.76 4.30 -3.16
N ASP A 286 2.95 3.83 -3.51
CA ASP A 286 3.20 2.90 -4.60
C ASP A 286 3.25 1.46 -4.08
N MET A 287 2.63 0.53 -4.81
CA MET A 287 2.57 -0.88 -4.44
C MET A 287 2.99 -1.79 -5.58
N ASP A 288 4.05 -2.58 -5.35
CA ASP A 288 4.60 -3.56 -6.28
C ASP A 288 4.39 -4.97 -5.74
N SER A 289 3.58 -5.78 -6.43
CA SER A 289 3.22 -7.14 -6.00
C SER A 289 3.77 -8.21 -6.92
N ASN A 290 4.37 -9.25 -6.34
CA ASN A 290 4.76 -10.48 -7.03
C ASN A 290 3.93 -11.64 -6.49
N TYR A 291 3.40 -12.48 -7.37
CA TYR A 291 2.51 -13.55 -6.90
C TYR A 291 2.64 -14.84 -7.68
N SER A 292 2.26 -15.93 -7.02
CA SER A 292 2.10 -17.25 -7.61
C SER A 292 0.87 -17.96 -7.07
N GLN A 293 0.31 -18.83 -7.91
CA GLN A 293 -0.84 -19.65 -7.58
C GLN A 293 -0.71 -21.01 -8.24
N PHE A 294 -0.96 -22.05 -7.46
CA PHE A 294 -1.18 -23.40 -7.96
C PHE A 294 -2.63 -23.82 -7.70
N GLN A 295 -3.36 -24.16 -8.76
CA GLN A 295 -4.74 -24.65 -8.68
C GLN A 295 -4.82 -26.08 -9.22
N LEU A 296 -5.69 -26.88 -8.62
CA LEU A 296 -6.04 -28.22 -9.09
C LEU A 296 -7.54 -28.44 -8.94
N GLY A 297 -8.13 -29.19 -9.86
CA GLY A 297 -9.54 -29.54 -9.77
C GLY A 297 -9.88 -30.77 -10.57
N GLY A 298 -11.05 -31.32 -10.30
CA GLY A 298 -11.53 -32.53 -10.94
C GLY A 298 -13.03 -32.62 -10.94
N ASP A 299 -13.55 -33.18 -12.03
CA ASP A 299 -14.97 -33.43 -12.20
C ASP A 299 -15.37 -34.63 -11.33
N ILE A 300 -16.43 -34.45 -10.52
CA ILE A 300 -16.98 -35.49 -9.65
C ILE A 300 -18.30 -36.04 -10.19
N LEU A 301 -18.96 -35.29 -11.08
CA LEU A 301 -20.19 -35.69 -11.74
C LEU A 301 -20.19 -35.15 -13.17
N ALA A 302 -20.40 -36.03 -14.13
CA ALA A 302 -20.66 -35.68 -15.51
C ALA A 302 -22.02 -36.29 -15.90
N TRP A 303 -22.90 -35.46 -16.47
CA TRP A 303 -24.17 -35.87 -17.02
C TRP A 303 -24.30 -35.34 -18.44
N GLY A 304 -24.87 -36.14 -19.33
CA GLY A 304 -25.26 -35.67 -20.65
C GLY A 304 -26.27 -36.59 -21.30
N ASN A 305 -27.11 -36.02 -22.16
CA ASN A 305 -28.13 -36.77 -22.92
C ASN A 305 -27.82 -36.80 -24.44
N GLY A 306 -26.58 -36.45 -24.82
CA GLY A 306 -26.15 -36.32 -26.21
C GLY A 306 -26.50 -34.99 -26.87
N GLN A 307 -27.44 -34.22 -26.30
CA GLN A 307 -27.73 -32.85 -26.71
C GLN A 307 -27.06 -31.85 -25.77
N GLN A 308 -27.26 -31.99 -24.47
CA GLN A 308 -26.72 -31.09 -23.44
C GLN A 308 -25.82 -31.86 -22.47
N SER A 309 -24.89 -31.15 -21.84
CA SER A 309 -24.01 -31.71 -20.80
C SER A 309 -23.97 -30.81 -19.58
N VAL A 310 -23.81 -31.43 -18.41
CA VAL A 310 -23.54 -30.78 -17.13
C VAL A 310 -22.33 -31.47 -16.51
N THR A 311 -21.40 -30.67 -16.00
CA THR A 311 -20.26 -31.15 -15.23
C THR A 311 -20.23 -30.44 -13.89
N VAL A 312 -20.04 -31.18 -12.81
CA VAL A 312 -19.81 -30.64 -11.46
C VAL A 312 -18.48 -31.14 -10.97
N GLY A 313 -17.68 -30.26 -10.39
CA GLY A 313 -16.36 -30.59 -9.88
C GLY A 313 -16.00 -29.85 -8.61
N VAL A 314 -14.87 -30.25 -8.06
CA VAL A 314 -14.24 -29.62 -6.90
C VAL A 314 -12.89 -29.06 -7.31
N MET A 315 -12.43 -28.05 -6.61
CA MET A 315 -11.14 -27.42 -6.86
C MET A 315 -10.51 -26.93 -5.56
N ALA A 316 -9.19 -26.87 -5.57
CA ALA A 316 -8.40 -26.29 -4.51
C ALA A 316 -7.25 -25.49 -5.11
N SER A 317 -6.80 -24.46 -4.40
CA SER A 317 -5.59 -23.73 -4.78
C SER A 317 -4.74 -23.36 -3.59
N TYR A 318 -3.45 -23.21 -3.79
CA TYR A 318 -2.55 -22.49 -2.92
C TYR A 318 -2.14 -21.18 -3.59
N ILE A 319 -2.12 -20.09 -2.83
CA ILE A 319 -1.65 -18.77 -3.27
C ILE A 319 -0.50 -18.33 -2.38
N ASN A 320 0.40 -17.55 -2.94
CA ASN A 320 1.44 -16.84 -2.22
C ASN A 320 1.76 -15.56 -3.00
N ALA A 321 1.73 -14.43 -2.31
CA ALA A 321 2.05 -13.13 -2.88
C ALA A 321 2.82 -12.28 -1.89
N ASP A 322 3.79 -11.54 -2.40
CA ASP A 322 4.58 -10.55 -1.69
C ASP A 322 4.28 -9.17 -2.30
N THR A 323 4.11 -8.16 -1.46
CA THR A 323 3.88 -6.77 -1.87
C THR A 323 4.91 -5.87 -1.20
N ASP A 324 5.70 -5.15 -2.00
CA ASP A 324 6.52 -4.04 -1.52
C ASP A 324 5.70 -2.75 -1.65
N SER A 325 5.70 -1.94 -0.60
CA SER A 325 4.94 -0.68 -0.52
C SER A 325 5.89 0.47 -0.22
N THR A 326 5.82 1.54 -1.01
CA THR A 326 6.68 2.72 -0.86
C THR A 326 5.81 3.96 -0.61
N GLY A 327 6.04 4.64 0.51
CA GLY A 327 5.34 5.89 0.82
C GLY A 327 5.96 7.11 0.12
N ASN A 328 5.23 8.22 0.13
CA ASN A 328 5.70 9.50 -0.37
C ASN A 328 6.93 10.03 0.38
N ARG A 329 7.64 10.99 -0.24
CA ARG A 329 8.81 11.63 0.37
C ARG A 329 8.36 12.57 1.48
N GLY A 330 8.97 12.44 2.66
CA GLY A 330 8.67 13.34 3.77
C GLY A 330 9.54 14.58 3.77
N ALA A 331 9.33 15.48 4.73
CA ALA A 331 10.02 16.78 4.81
C ALA A 331 11.56 16.71 4.86
N ASP A 332 12.16 15.57 5.19
CA ASP A 332 13.62 15.35 5.14
C ASP A 332 14.13 14.80 3.79
N GLY A 333 13.22 14.60 2.84
CA GLY A 333 13.44 14.08 1.49
C GLY A 333 13.62 12.57 1.36
N SER A 334 13.54 11.79 2.44
CA SER A 334 13.55 10.32 2.37
C SER A 334 12.14 9.74 2.18
N GLN A 335 12.11 8.46 1.81
CA GLN A 335 10.89 7.63 1.75
C GLN A 335 11.02 6.47 2.72
N PHE A 336 9.89 6.02 3.26
CA PHE A 336 9.80 4.75 3.97
C PHE A 336 9.21 3.68 3.05
N THR A 337 9.55 2.43 3.36
CA THR A 337 9.06 1.25 2.66
C THR A 337 8.55 0.23 3.67
N SER A 338 7.53 -0.52 3.30
CA SER A 338 7.01 -1.66 4.06
C SER A 338 6.84 -2.84 3.11
N SER A 339 6.91 -4.07 3.63
CA SER A 339 6.64 -5.27 2.86
C SER A 339 5.47 -6.04 3.47
N ALA A 340 4.76 -6.77 2.62
CA ALA A 340 3.61 -7.59 2.99
C ALA A 340 3.74 -8.97 2.36
N ASN A 341 3.21 -9.99 3.05
CA ASN A 341 3.02 -11.31 2.47
C ASN A 341 1.62 -11.83 2.77
N VAL A 342 1.00 -12.46 1.78
CA VAL A 342 -0.20 -13.27 1.96
C VAL A 342 0.00 -14.65 1.35
N ASP A 343 -0.23 -15.69 2.15
CA ASP A 343 -0.28 -17.07 1.68
C ASP A 343 -1.49 -17.81 2.24
N GLY A 344 -1.95 -18.80 1.50
CA GLY A 344 -3.02 -19.64 1.99
C GLY A 344 -3.69 -20.45 0.91
N TYR A 345 -4.89 -20.95 1.23
CA TYR A 345 -5.58 -21.91 0.41
C TYR A 345 -6.98 -21.45 0.05
N ASN A 346 -7.43 -21.82 -1.15
CA ASN A 346 -8.84 -21.77 -1.54
C ASN A 346 -9.37 -23.18 -1.71
N LEU A 347 -10.61 -23.41 -1.29
CA LEU A 347 -11.38 -24.62 -1.54
C LEU A 347 -12.68 -24.23 -2.23
N GLY A 348 -13.06 -24.96 -3.27
CA GLY A 348 -14.21 -24.58 -4.08
C GLY A 348 -14.90 -25.70 -4.83
N ILE A 349 -16.05 -25.35 -5.38
CA ILE A 349 -16.86 -26.20 -6.25
C ILE A 349 -17.20 -25.43 -7.52
N TYR A 350 -17.41 -26.15 -8.61
CA TYR A 350 -17.85 -25.57 -9.87
C TYR A 350 -18.90 -26.42 -10.56
N ALA A 351 -19.72 -25.78 -11.37
CA ALA A 351 -20.72 -26.42 -12.21
C ALA A 351 -20.78 -25.73 -13.58
N THR A 352 -20.60 -26.53 -14.64
CA THR A 352 -20.69 -26.07 -16.04
C THR A 352 -21.85 -26.76 -16.74
N TRP A 353 -22.65 -26.01 -17.49
CA TRP A 353 -23.64 -26.52 -18.42
C TRP A 353 -23.32 -26.06 -19.84
N PHE A 354 -23.41 -26.99 -20.80
CA PHE A 354 -23.33 -26.70 -22.24
C PHE A 354 -24.62 -27.11 -22.95
N ALA A 355 -25.09 -26.23 -23.84
CA ALA A 355 -26.24 -26.49 -24.70
C ALA A 355 -25.97 -27.55 -25.77
N ASP A 356 -24.71 -27.70 -26.20
CA ASP A 356 -24.23 -28.74 -27.11
C ASP A 356 -23.17 -29.60 -26.41
N ALA A 357 -23.54 -30.82 -26.03
CA ALA A 357 -22.69 -31.77 -25.32
C ALA A 357 -21.46 -32.26 -26.12
N GLN A 358 -21.50 -32.18 -27.45
CA GLN A 358 -20.51 -32.83 -28.31
C GLN A 358 -19.43 -31.86 -28.76
N THR A 359 -19.84 -30.65 -29.16
CA THR A 359 -18.89 -29.66 -29.68
C THR A 359 -18.72 -28.46 -28.77
N HIS A 360 -19.50 -28.37 -27.68
CA HIS A 360 -19.59 -27.19 -26.82
C HIS A 360 -19.83 -25.90 -27.62
N SER A 361 -20.54 -26.02 -28.75
CA SER A 361 -21.04 -24.89 -29.53
C SER A 361 -22.31 -24.32 -28.90
N GLY A 362 -22.61 -23.06 -29.18
CA GLY A 362 -23.77 -22.38 -28.64
C GLY A 362 -23.61 -21.95 -27.19
N ALA A 363 -24.72 -21.90 -26.45
CA ALA A 363 -24.76 -21.32 -25.11
C ALA A 363 -24.09 -22.21 -24.06
N TYR A 364 -23.44 -21.57 -23.09
CA TYR A 364 -22.99 -22.22 -21.85
C TYR A 364 -23.28 -21.34 -20.64
N VAL A 365 -23.32 -21.98 -19.49
CA VAL A 365 -23.36 -21.34 -18.17
C VAL A 365 -22.32 -22.03 -17.30
N ASP A 366 -21.47 -21.24 -16.65
CA ASP A 366 -20.50 -21.69 -15.67
C ASP A 366 -20.75 -20.98 -14.35
N SER A 367 -20.59 -21.71 -13.24
CA SER A 367 -20.65 -21.11 -11.91
C SER A 367 -19.66 -21.79 -10.99
N TRP A 368 -19.09 -21.00 -10.09
CA TRP A 368 -18.19 -21.51 -9.08
C TRP A 368 -18.34 -20.76 -7.75
N TYR A 369 -17.99 -21.44 -6.66
CA TYR A 369 -17.84 -20.88 -5.33
C TYR A 369 -16.49 -21.27 -4.76
N GLN A 370 -15.83 -20.33 -4.07
CA GLN A 370 -14.56 -20.54 -3.36
C GLN A 370 -14.62 -19.94 -1.96
N TYR A 371 -14.07 -20.67 -1.00
CA TYR A 371 -13.75 -20.20 0.33
C TYR A 371 -12.23 -20.21 0.51
N GLY A 372 -11.68 -19.07 0.89
CA GLY A 372 -10.26 -18.84 1.12
C GLY A 372 -9.95 -18.57 2.59
N PHE A 373 -8.81 -19.05 3.05
CA PHE A 373 -8.26 -18.79 4.37
C PHE A 373 -6.75 -18.56 4.24
N TYR A 374 -6.27 -17.47 4.80
CA TYR A 374 -4.94 -16.94 4.55
C TYR A 374 -4.28 -16.48 5.85
N ASN A 375 -2.96 -16.65 5.89
CA ASN A 375 -2.09 -15.99 6.85
C ASN A 375 -1.52 -14.75 6.14
N ASN A 376 -1.54 -13.61 6.82
CA ASN A 376 -1.04 -12.36 6.30
C ASN A 376 0.05 -11.87 7.26
N SER A 377 1.10 -11.27 6.72
CA SER A 377 2.08 -10.53 7.50
C SER A 377 2.38 -9.19 6.86
N VAL A 378 2.71 -8.23 7.71
CA VAL A 378 3.24 -6.91 7.35
C VAL A 378 4.55 -6.72 8.11
N GLU A 379 5.53 -6.09 7.46
CA GLU A 379 6.80 -5.68 8.05
C GLU A 379 6.97 -4.18 7.82
N SER A 380 7.01 -3.42 8.90
CA SER A 380 7.02 -1.96 8.90
C SER A 380 8.33 -1.44 9.47
N GLY A 381 9.36 -1.32 8.62
CA GLY A 381 10.64 -0.68 9.01
C GLY A 381 11.19 -1.17 10.35
N ASP A 382 11.44 -0.23 11.26
CA ASP A 382 12.04 -0.51 12.57
C ASP A 382 11.05 -1.10 13.59
N ALA A 383 9.73 -1.09 13.31
CA ALA A 383 8.71 -1.66 14.17
C ALA A 383 8.78 -3.20 14.22
N GLY A 384 9.26 -3.83 13.13
CA GLY A 384 9.26 -5.27 12.95
C GLY A 384 8.02 -5.77 12.21
N SER A 385 7.63 -7.02 12.47
CA SER A 385 6.57 -7.70 11.72
C SER A 385 5.35 -8.04 12.57
N GLU A 386 4.19 -7.86 11.98
CA GLU A 386 2.88 -8.27 12.48
C GLU A 386 2.29 -9.38 11.61
N SER A 387 1.49 -10.25 12.22
CA SER A 387 0.77 -11.32 11.53
C SER A 387 -0.69 -11.35 11.93
N TYR A 388 -1.58 -11.58 10.96
CA TYR A 388 -3.02 -11.68 11.17
C TYR A 388 -3.66 -12.67 10.18
N ASP A 389 -4.80 -13.24 10.56
CA ASP A 389 -5.54 -14.17 9.72
C ASP A 389 -6.59 -13.44 8.88
N SER A 390 -6.87 -13.96 7.68
CA SER A 390 -7.96 -13.44 6.84
C SER A 390 -8.71 -14.55 6.11
N THR A 391 -9.92 -14.25 5.68
CA THR A 391 -10.79 -15.16 4.93
C THR A 391 -11.43 -14.44 3.76
N ALA A 392 -11.74 -15.20 2.70
CA ALA A 392 -12.45 -14.65 1.55
C ALA A 392 -13.47 -15.63 0.97
N ASN A 393 -14.66 -15.12 0.66
CA ASN A 393 -15.71 -15.82 -0.06
C ASN A 393 -15.82 -15.25 -1.47
N ALA A 394 -15.92 -16.10 -2.48
CA ALA A 394 -16.16 -15.64 -3.85
C ALA A 394 -17.16 -16.56 -4.58
N VAL A 395 -18.14 -15.95 -5.25
CA VAL A 395 -19.16 -16.63 -6.06
C VAL A 395 -19.15 -16.02 -7.45
N SER A 396 -19.18 -16.85 -8.49
CA SER A 396 -19.28 -16.39 -9.87
C SER A 396 -20.40 -17.06 -10.65
N LEU A 397 -20.96 -16.29 -11.58
CA LEU A 397 -21.80 -16.76 -12.66
C LEU A 397 -21.27 -16.20 -13.98
N GLU A 398 -20.85 -17.08 -14.89
CA GLU A 398 -20.41 -16.77 -16.24
C GLU A 398 -21.36 -17.39 -17.27
N THR A 399 -21.60 -16.69 -18.37
CA THR A 399 -22.31 -17.22 -19.52
C THR A 399 -21.66 -16.73 -20.81
N GLY A 400 -21.83 -17.50 -21.88
CA GLY A 400 -21.41 -17.07 -23.20
C GLY A 400 -22.06 -17.90 -24.30
N TYR A 401 -21.79 -17.50 -25.54
CA TYR A 401 -22.31 -18.18 -26.71
C TYR A 401 -21.20 -18.40 -27.73
N ARG A 402 -20.84 -19.65 -27.98
CA ARG A 402 -19.80 -20.00 -28.95
C ARG A 402 -20.40 -20.16 -30.34
N TYR A 403 -19.89 -19.41 -31.31
CA TYR A 403 -20.24 -19.51 -32.71
C TYR A 403 -19.05 -20.01 -33.55
N ASP A 404 -19.18 -21.20 -34.13
CA ASP A 404 -18.15 -21.83 -34.94
C ASP A 404 -18.30 -21.46 -36.43
N ILE A 405 -17.21 -21.02 -37.05
CA ILE A 405 -17.10 -20.67 -38.47
C ILE A 405 -16.16 -21.67 -39.13
N ALA A 406 -16.72 -22.53 -39.98
CA ALA A 406 -15.93 -23.50 -40.75
C ALA A 406 -15.16 -22.81 -41.88
N LEU A 407 -13.87 -23.15 -42.01
CA LEU A 407 -12.99 -22.72 -43.09
C LEU A 407 -12.89 -23.79 -44.17
N SER A 408 -12.59 -23.38 -45.41
CA SER A 408 -12.55 -24.27 -46.60
C SER A 408 -11.47 -25.36 -46.54
N ASN A 409 -10.48 -25.22 -45.66
CA ASN A 409 -9.41 -26.18 -45.43
C ASN A 409 -9.69 -27.17 -44.28
N GLY A 410 -10.91 -27.19 -43.74
CA GLY A 410 -11.31 -28.06 -42.63
C GLY A 410 -10.98 -27.52 -41.24
N ASN A 411 -10.36 -26.33 -41.15
CA ASN A 411 -10.15 -25.64 -39.88
C ASN A 411 -11.43 -24.93 -39.42
N THR A 412 -11.49 -24.56 -38.14
CA THR A 412 -12.60 -23.78 -37.56
C THR A 412 -12.06 -22.54 -36.88
N VAL A 413 -12.75 -21.42 -37.01
CA VAL A 413 -12.55 -20.23 -36.18
C VAL A 413 -13.80 -20.02 -35.36
N SER A 414 -13.67 -19.73 -34.09
CA SER A 414 -14.79 -19.65 -33.17
C SER A 414 -14.79 -18.32 -32.45
N LEU A 415 -15.97 -17.73 -32.33
CA LEU A 415 -16.20 -16.46 -31.67
C LEU A 415 -17.08 -16.72 -30.44
N THR A 416 -16.63 -16.30 -29.27
CA THR A 416 -17.36 -16.51 -28.02
C THR A 416 -17.46 -15.19 -27.26
N PRO A 417 -18.54 -14.40 -27.43
CA PRO A 417 -18.92 -13.40 -26.45
C PRO A 417 -19.19 -14.03 -25.09
N GLN A 418 -18.80 -13.33 -24.02
CA GLN A 418 -18.89 -13.79 -22.64
C GLN A 418 -19.33 -12.65 -21.74
N ALA A 419 -20.07 -13.00 -20.69
CA ALA A 419 -20.40 -12.12 -19.60
C ALA A 419 -20.24 -12.88 -18.28
N GLN A 420 -19.71 -12.22 -17.26
CA GLN A 420 -19.48 -12.82 -15.95
C GLN A 420 -19.77 -11.80 -14.86
N VAL A 421 -20.37 -12.25 -13.77
CA VAL A 421 -20.49 -11.49 -12.52
C VAL A 421 -19.81 -12.29 -11.43
N VAL A 422 -19.03 -11.61 -10.59
CA VAL A 422 -18.39 -12.18 -9.42
C VAL A 422 -18.73 -11.32 -8.22
N TRP A 423 -19.23 -11.95 -7.17
CA TRP A 423 -19.32 -11.35 -5.84
C TRP A 423 -18.17 -11.87 -5.00
N GLN A 424 -17.48 -10.99 -4.30
CA GLN A 424 -16.43 -11.35 -3.35
C GLN A 424 -16.66 -10.65 -2.03
N ASN A 425 -16.36 -11.33 -0.93
CA ASN A 425 -16.32 -10.76 0.41
C ASN A 425 -15.04 -11.19 1.10
N TYR A 426 -14.28 -10.23 1.60
CA TYR A 426 -13.04 -10.44 2.35
C TYR A 426 -13.22 -9.93 3.78
N SER A 427 -12.58 -10.60 4.73
CA SER A 427 -12.55 -10.23 6.14
C SER A 427 -11.22 -10.60 6.75
N ALA A 428 -10.67 -9.73 7.60
CA ALA A 428 -9.39 -9.94 8.28
C ALA A 428 -9.50 -9.61 9.77
N ASP A 429 -8.74 -10.33 10.59
CA ASP A 429 -8.67 -10.07 12.02
C ASP A 429 -8.05 -8.69 12.30
N SER A 430 -8.58 -7.99 13.30
CA SER A 430 -7.97 -6.74 13.76
C SER A 430 -6.65 -7.01 14.46
N VAL A 431 -5.64 -6.22 14.13
CA VAL A 431 -4.32 -6.27 14.75
C VAL A 431 -3.99 -4.92 15.36
N LYS A 432 -3.17 -4.91 16.41
CA LYS A 432 -2.53 -3.70 16.89
C LYS A 432 -1.08 -3.78 16.43
N ASP A 433 -0.65 -2.81 15.65
CA ASP A 433 0.71 -2.81 15.12
C ASP A 433 1.75 -2.53 16.21
N ASN A 434 3.02 -2.62 15.84
CA ASN A 434 4.13 -2.37 16.77
C ASN A 434 4.27 -0.89 17.18
N TYR A 435 3.62 0.04 16.48
CA TYR A 435 3.52 1.46 16.87
C TYR A 435 2.37 1.72 17.85
N GLY A 436 1.45 0.77 17.98
CA GLY A 436 0.29 0.84 18.83
C GLY A 436 -0.98 1.36 18.14
N THR A 437 -0.98 1.51 16.82
CA THR A 437 -2.15 1.81 15.99
C THR A 437 -3.01 0.54 15.85
N ARG A 438 -4.32 0.68 15.99
CA ARG A 438 -5.27 -0.40 15.72
C ARG A 438 -5.57 -0.46 14.23
N ILE A 439 -5.28 -1.59 13.61
CA ILE A 439 -5.59 -1.87 12.21
C ILE A 439 -6.84 -2.75 12.16
N ASP A 440 -7.89 -2.27 11.50
CA ASP A 440 -9.15 -2.99 11.24
C ASP A 440 -9.83 -2.47 9.97
N GLY A 441 -11.16 -2.64 9.84
CA GLY A 441 -11.90 -2.08 8.71
C GLY A 441 -11.59 -2.73 7.36
N GLN A 442 -10.87 -3.84 7.37
CA GLN A 442 -10.52 -4.65 6.20
C GLN A 442 -11.67 -5.54 5.72
N ASP A 443 -12.88 -5.37 6.25
CA ASP A 443 -14.08 -6.11 5.85
C ASP A 443 -14.76 -5.41 4.67
N GLY A 444 -14.88 -6.09 3.54
CA GLY A 444 -15.48 -5.48 2.34
C GLY A 444 -16.10 -6.50 1.41
N ASP A 445 -17.26 -6.16 0.85
CA ASP A 445 -17.82 -6.84 -0.31
C ASP A 445 -17.51 -6.09 -1.60
N SER A 446 -17.58 -6.80 -2.72
CA SER A 446 -17.38 -6.21 -4.03
C SER A 446 -18.07 -7.01 -5.11
N TRP A 447 -18.45 -6.29 -6.16
CA TRP A 447 -19.02 -6.88 -7.37
C TRP A 447 -18.13 -6.57 -8.56
N THR A 448 -17.63 -7.60 -9.22
CA THR A 448 -16.93 -7.47 -10.49
C THR A 448 -17.79 -8.00 -11.64
N THR A 449 -18.07 -7.15 -12.62
CA THR A 449 -18.67 -7.54 -13.90
C THR A 449 -17.58 -7.63 -14.95
N ARG A 450 -17.55 -8.69 -15.75
CA ARG A 450 -16.68 -8.84 -16.92
C ARG A 450 -17.51 -9.02 -18.18
N LEU A 451 -17.21 -8.24 -19.22
CA LEU A 451 -17.68 -8.48 -20.58
C LEU A 451 -16.49 -8.81 -21.47
N GLY A 452 -16.58 -9.89 -22.24
CA GLY A 452 -15.45 -10.41 -23.00
C GLY A 452 -15.81 -10.90 -24.38
N LEU A 453 -14.82 -10.90 -25.28
CA LEU A 453 -14.87 -11.61 -26.55
C LEU A 453 -13.63 -12.47 -26.70
N ARG A 454 -13.85 -13.77 -26.84
CA ARG A 454 -12.81 -14.75 -27.15
C ARG A 454 -12.87 -15.16 -28.62
N VAL A 455 -11.70 -15.25 -29.24
CA VAL A 455 -11.51 -15.81 -30.57
C VAL A 455 -10.53 -16.98 -30.46
N ASP A 456 -10.92 -18.16 -30.94
CA ASP A 456 -10.01 -19.31 -30.99
C ASP A 456 -10.09 -20.07 -32.32
N GLY A 457 -8.95 -20.60 -32.74
CA GLY A 457 -8.83 -21.43 -33.93
C GLY A 457 -8.74 -22.91 -33.59
N LYS A 458 -9.20 -23.78 -34.47
CA LYS A 458 -8.89 -25.22 -34.47
C LYS A 458 -8.09 -25.52 -35.73
N LEU A 459 -6.78 -25.72 -35.57
CA LEU A 459 -5.84 -25.99 -36.65
C LEU A 459 -5.41 -27.46 -36.59
N TYR A 460 -5.80 -28.24 -37.59
CA TYR A 460 -5.46 -29.66 -37.67
C TYR A 460 -4.07 -29.85 -38.30
N LYS A 461 -3.15 -30.49 -37.58
CA LYS A 461 -1.80 -30.83 -38.08
C LYS A 461 -1.62 -32.35 -38.10
N GLY A 462 -1.68 -32.93 -39.30
CA GLY A 462 -1.70 -34.40 -39.45
C GLY A 462 -3.01 -35.00 -38.96
N SER A 463 -2.99 -36.26 -38.50
CA SER A 463 -4.21 -37.00 -38.14
C SER A 463 -4.55 -37.00 -36.64
N ARG A 464 -3.71 -36.42 -35.77
CA ARG A 464 -3.82 -36.57 -34.32
C ARG A 464 -3.58 -35.31 -33.49
N THR A 465 -2.91 -34.29 -34.02
CA THR A 465 -2.58 -33.09 -33.24
C THR A 465 -3.46 -31.94 -33.66
N VAL A 466 -4.17 -31.36 -32.69
CA VAL A 466 -4.95 -30.13 -32.86
C VAL A 466 -4.25 -29.03 -32.07
N ILE A 467 -3.99 -27.91 -32.75
CA ILE A 467 -3.43 -26.71 -32.14
C ILE A 467 -4.54 -25.66 -32.10
N GLN A 468 -4.75 -25.08 -30.93
CA GLN A 468 -5.79 -24.09 -30.69
C GLN A 468 -5.19 -22.78 -30.18
N PRO A 469 -4.78 -21.86 -31.07
CA PRO A 469 -4.44 -20.50 -30.66
C PRO A 469 -5.70 -19.76 -30.26
N PHE A 470 -5.60 -18.88 -29.27
CA PHE A 470 -6.71 -18.01 -28.88
C PHE A 470 -6.22 -16.62 -28.48
N ALA A 471 -7.14 -15.67 -28.61
CA ALA A 471 -7.04 -14.34 -28.04
C ALA A 471 -8.36 -13.99 -27.35
N GLU A 472 -8.31 -13.22 -26.28
CA GLU A 472 -9.47 -12.79 -25.51
C GLU A 472 -9.27 -11.33 -25.13
N ALA A 473 -10.30 -10.52 -25.32
CA ALA A 473 -10.33 -9.13 -24.88
C ALA A 473 -11.51 -8.96 -23.92
N ASN A 474 -11.22 -8.37 -22.76
CA ASN A 474 -12.14 -8.26 -21.64
C ASN A 474 -12.17 -6.82 -21.13
N TRP A 475 -13.37 -6.38 -20.76
CA TRP A 475 -13.58 -5.21 -19.91
C TRP A 475 -14.10 -5.70 -18.56
N LEU A 476 -13.47 -5.27 -17.48
CA LEU A 476 -13.88 -5.54 -16.11
C LEU A 476 -14.33 -4.25 -15.45
N HIS A 477 -15.44 -4.30 -14.72
CA HIS A 477 -15.94 -3.21 -13.89
C HIS A 477 -16.11 -3.70 -12.44
N THR A 478 -15.52 -3.01 -11.46
CA THR A 478 -15.62 -3.34 -10.03
C THR A 478 -16.30 -2.20 -9.28
N SER A 479 -17.26 -2.52 -8.41
CA SER A 479 -18.09 -1.52 -7.68
C SER A 479 -17.42 -0.90 -6.47
N ASP A 480 -16.52 -1.63 -5.81
CA ASP A 480 -15.99 -1.28 -4.49
C ASP A 480 -14.48 -1.44 -4.44
N ASP A 481 -13.86 -0.54 -3.70
CA ASP A 481 -12.43 -0.50 -3.46
C ASP A 481 -12.06 -1.29 -2.18
N VAL A 482 -10.79 -1.66 -2.09
CA VAL A 482 -10.18 -2.23 -0.89
C VAL A 482 -10.07 -1.11 0.15
N SER A 483 -10.41 -1.36 1.41
CA SER A 483 -10.30 -0.37 2.50
C SER A 483 -9.61 -0.94 3.71
N VAL A 484 -8.90 -0.09 4.44
CA VAL A 484 -8.30 -0.41 5.75
C VAL A 484 -8.41 0.81 6.65
N SER A 485 -8.62 0.55 7.94
CA SER A 485 -8.73 1.59 8.96
C SER A 485 -7.53 1.53 9.89
N PHE A 486 -6.96 2.71 10.17
CA PHE A 486 -5.86 2.97 11.09
C PHE A 486 -6.40 3.85 12.22
N ASP A 487 -6.67 3.22 13.36
CA ASP A 487 -7.49 3.77 14.44
C ASP A 487 -8.88 4.18 13.94
N ASP A 488 -9.21 5.48 13.96
CA ASP A 488 -10.51 5.99 13.50
C ASP A 488 -10.48 6.48 12.03
N ALA A 489 -9.31 6.47 11.38
CA ALA A 489 -9.15 6.96 10.01
C ALA A 489 -9.20 5.82 8.99
N THR A 490 -9.96 5.97 7.91
CA THR A 490 -10.12 4.93 6.88
C THR A 490 -9.56 5.40 5.56
N VAL A 491 -8.77 4.54 4.92
CA VAL A 491 -8.20 4.75 3.59
C VAL A 491 -8.70 3.68 2.63
N LYS A 492 -8.83 4.05 1.35
CA LYS A 492 -9.21 3.16 0.26
C LYS A 492 -8.07 3.05 -0.75
N GLN A 493 -7.88 1.86 -1.30
CA GLN A 493 -6.94 1.61 -2.38
C GLN A 493 -7.51 2.17 -3.69
N GLU A 494 -6.67 2.73 -4.55
CA GLU A 494 -7.11 3.35 -5.80
C GLU A 494 -7.15 2.35 -6.95
N LEU A 495 -7.85 1.23 -6.73
CA LEU A 495 -8.05 0.26 -7.79
C LEU A 495 -8.94 0.85 -8.88
N PRO A 496 -8.54 0.81 -10.16
CA PRO A 496 -9.37 1.33 -11.22
C PRO A 496 -10.67 0.53 -11.28
N ALA A 497 -11.80 1.23 -11.10
CA ALA A 497 -13.12 0.63 -11.23
C ALA A 497 -13.31 -0.03 -12.60
N ASN A 498 -12.67 0.49 -13.65
CA ASN A 498 -12.69 -0.08 -15.00
C ASN A 498 -11.29 -0.57 -15.42
N ARG A 499 -11.17 -1.84 -15.77
CA ARG A 499 -9.93 -2.45 -16.27
C ARG A 499 -10.13 -3.06 -17.65
N ALA A 500 -9.14 -2.88 -18.52
CA ALA A 500 -9.03 -3.60 -19.77
C ALA A 500 -8.08 -4.78 -19.60
N GLU A 501 -8.47 -5.96 -20.08
CA GLU A 501 -7.65 -7.17 -20.03
C GLU A 501 -7.52 -7.79 -21.43
N LEU A 502 -6.30 -8.17 -21.78
CA LEU A 502 -6.00 -8.95 -22.99
C LEU A 502 -5.34 -10.27 -22.59
N LYS A 503 -5.85 -11.38 -23.13
CA LYS A 503 -5.22 -12.71 -22.99
C LYS A 503 -4.87 -13.25 -24.36
N VAL A 504 -3.70 -13.86 -24.46
CA VAL A 504 -3.27 -14.62 -25.64
C VAL A 504 -2.68 -15.95 -25.20
N GLY A 505 -2.90 -16.98 -25.99
CA GLY A 505 -2.31 -18.27 -25.67
C GLY A 505 -2.49 -19.32 -26.73
N LEU A 506 -1.97 -20.49 -26.40
CA LEU A 506 -1.96 -21.67 -27.24
C LEU A 506 -2.37 -22.86 -26.39
N GLN A 507 -3.24 -23.70 -26.94
CA GLN A 507 -3.48 -25.03 -26.42
C GLN A 507 -3.10 -26.08 -27.46
N ALA A 508 -2.54 -27.19 -27.00
CA ALA A 508 -2.24 -28.35 -27.81
C ALA A 508 -2.84 -29.59 -27.17
N ASP A 509 -3.61 -30.34 -27.95
CA ASP A 509 -4.04 -31.69 -27.59
C ASP A 509 -2.91 -32.66 -27.98
N ILE A 510 -2.25 -33.24 -26.98
CA ILE A 510 -1.11 -34.14 -27.19
C ILE A 510 -1.61 -35.48 -27.72
N ASP A 511 -2.67 -35.98 -27.09
CA ASP A 511 -3.43 -37.15 -27.51
C ASP A 511 -4.91 -36.98 -27.11
N LYS A 512 -5.67 -38.07 -27.03
CA LYS A 512 -7.10 -38.03 -26.69
C LYS A 512 -7.38 -37.73 -25.22
N GLN A 513 -6.37 -37.83 -24.36
CA GLN A 513 -6.50 -37.72 -22.91
C GLN A 513 -5.80 -36.47 -22.39
N TRP A 514 -4.63 -36.13 -22.93
CA TRP A 514 -3.81 -35.02 -22.44
C TRP A 514 -3.91 -33.77 -23.30
N SER A 515 -4.16 -32.63 -22.64
CA SER A 515 -4.01 -31.31 -23.22
C SER A 515 -3.16 -30.39 -22.36
N VAL A 516 -2.41 -29.51 -23.02
CA VAL A 516 -1.58 -28.49 -22.39
C VAL A 516 -1.95 -27.12 -22.95
N ARG A 517 -2.10 -26.13 -22.08
CA ARG A 517 -2.37 -24.74 -22.44
C ARG A 517 -1.32 -23.84 -21.81
N ALA A 518 -0.79 -22.91 -22.58
CA ALA A 518 0.03 -21.81 -22.08
C ALA A 518 -0.62 -20.49 -22.49
N GLN A 519 -0.63 -19.52 -21.59
CA GLN A 519 -1.18 -18.18 -21.86
C GLN A 519 -0.41 -17.08 -21.14
N VAL A 520 -0.52 -15.88 -21.69
CA VAL A 520 -0.13 -14.62 -21.06
C VAL A 520 -1.36 -13.71 -21.02
N ALA A 521 -1.53 -13.01 -19.90
CA ALA A 521 -2.58 -12.02 -19.72
C ALA A 521 -1.98 -10.71 -19.20
N GLY A 522 -2.48 -9.60 -19.71
CA GLY A 522 -2.16 -8.26 -19.24
C GLY A 522 -3.43 -7.50 -18.90
N GLN A 523 -3.46 -6.79 -17.78
CA GLN A 523 -4.51 -5.85 -17.39
C GLN A 523 -3.94 -4.44 -17.22
N THR A 524 -4.75 -3.44 -17.52
CA THR A 524 -4.43 -2.02 -17.29
C THR A 524 -5.70 -1.23 -16.96
N GLY A 525 -5.56 -0.13 -16.24
CA GLY A 525 -6.64 0.78 -15.87
C GLY A 525 -6.12 2.20 -15.60
N SER A 526 -6.93 3.04 -14.95
CA SER A 526 -6.47 4.32 -14.40
C SER A 526 -5.53 4.13 -13.21
N ASN A 527 -4.95 5.23 -12.71
CA ASN A 527 -4.08 5.29 -11.52
C ASN A 527 -2.87 4.35 -11.65
N ASP A 528 -2.25 4.40 -12.84
CA ASP A 528 -1.07 3.62 -13.24
C ASP A 528 -1.11 2.11 -12.96
N PHE A 529 -2.32 1.55 -12.82
CA PHE A 529 -2.53 0.14 -12.56
C PHE A 529 -2.07 -0.76 -13.72
N GLY A 530 -1.32 -1.80 -13.37
CA GLY A 530 -0.88 -2.85 -14.28
C GLY A 530 -0.87 -4.23 -13.64
N ASP A 531 -1.27 -5.28 -14.38
CA ASP A 531 -1.03 -6.68 -14.00
C ASP A 531 -0.53 -7.43 -15.24
N LEU A 532 0.62 -8.10 -15.13
CA LEU A 532 1.15 -8.97 -16.17
C LEU A 532 1.42 -10.36 -15.59
N ASN A 533 0.76 -11.37 -16.16
CA ASN A 533 0.89 -12.74 -15.69
C ASN A 533 0.95 -13.78 -16.81
N GLY A 534 1.57 -14.91 -16.47
CA GLY A 534 1.60 -16.12 -17.28
C GLY A 534 0.92 -17.28 -16.56
N SER A 535 0.31 -18.18 -17.32
CA SER A 535 -0.14 -19.46 -16.76
C SER A 535 0.07 -20.65 -17.69
N LEU A 536 0.27 -21.81 -17.05
CA LEU A 536 0.40 -23.11 -17.67
C LEU A 536 -0.67 -24.04 -17.07
N ASN A 537 -1.46 -24.66 -17.94
CA ASN A 537 -2.49 -25.59 -17.55
C ASN A 537 -2.24 -26.96 -18.17
N LEU A 538 -2.50 -27.99 -17.38
CA LEU A 538 -2.45 -29.39 -17.78
C LEU A 538 -3.80 -30.02 -17.50
N ARG A 539 -4.30 -30.83 -18.43
CA ARG A 539 -5.56 -31.55 -18.24
C ARG A 539 -5.44 -32.99 -18.72
N TYR A 540 -6.12 -33.87 -17.99
CA TYR A 540 -6.31 -35.27 -18.32
C TYR A 540 -7.80 -35.62 -18.33
N ASN A 541 -8.28 -36.17 -19.44
CA ASN A 541 -9.65 -36.65 -19.65
C ASN A 541 -9.67 -38.20 -19.65
N TRP A 542 -10.71 -38.82 -19.06
CA TRP A 542 -10.94 -40.27 -19.14
C TRP A 542 -12.23 -40.63 -19.88
#